data_AF-A0A1U7GKD3-F1
#
_entry.id   AF-A0A1U7GKD3-F1
#
_cell.length_a   1.000
_cell.length_b   1.000
_cell.length_c   1.000
_cell.angle_alpha   90.00
_cell.angle_beta   90.00
_cell.angle_gamma   90.00
#
_symmetry.space_group_name_H-M   'P 1'
#
loop_
_entity.id
_entity.type
_entity.pdbx_description
1 polymer ?
#
loop_
_entity_poly.entity_id
_entity_poly.type
_entity_poly.pdbx_seq_one_letter_code
_entity_poly.pdbx_strand_id
1 'polypeptide(L)'
;MNDHGIDFAKSYRISRLGFFLLAAGLVLVCAVDLPGVVVRLLGRPAHFHFWRWMQESGMSTLVGTATPWATLAGSALLWAAWDSPGWRRRAGLLMTMCLVDVGSWILDQGDPNFRGPHAYFRMQLGAALGWAEFALLAGLSGEILSHLEVESAEESARSTRSLAATGAVVWLLLFFETTNLRAGWPLQRNPWMTLHAHLLWLANDVIHAICLVQATALVVAAFRRLNAEILRADAEGPDPRDPGAFPPDRDPFGGPGREGFTAA
;
A
#
# COMPACT_ATOMS: atom_id res chain seq x y z
N MET A 1 23.08 -29.05 0.55
CA MET A 1 21.97 -28.06 0.55
C MET A 1 22.48 -26.96 1.45
N ASN A 2 23.01 -25.88 0.87
CA ASN A 2 23.72 -24.86 1.66
C ASN A 2 22.67 -24.04 2.43
N ASP A 3 22.64 -24.21 3.74
CA ASP A 3 22.00 -23.27 4.66
C ASP A 3 22.77 -21.95 4.56
N HIS A 4 22.32 -21.08 3.64
CA HIS A 4 22.61 -19.66 3.76
C HIS A 4 21.75 -19.15 4.90
N GLY A 5 22.32 -19.10 6.10
CA GLY A 5 21.69 -18.46 7.26
C GLY A 5 21.23 -17.06 6.87
N ILE A 6 19.98 -16.73 7.21
CA ILE A 6 19.39 -15.43 6.92
C ILE A 6 20.17 -14.39 7.72
N ASP A 7 20.76 -13.41 7.04
CA ASP A 7 21.36 -12.24 7.70
C ASP A 7 20.23 -11.29 8.15
N PHE A 8 19.70 -11.54 9.34
CA PHE A 8 18.60 -10.76 9.92
C PHE A 8 18.94 -9.28 10.03
N ALA A 9 20.17 -8.92 10.39
CA ALA A 9 20.58 -7.52 10.51
C ALA A 9 20.43 -6.77 9.17
N LYS A 10 20.87 -7.40 8.08
CA LYS A 10 20.70 -6.86 6.73
C LYS A 10 19.23 -6.79 6.34
N SER A 11 18.46 -7.85 6.55
CA SER A 11 17.03 -7.92 6.21
C SER A 11 16.22 -6.83 6.92
N TYR A 12 16.50 -6.57 8.20
CA TYR A 12 15.88 -5.51 8.98
C TYR A 12 16.22 -4.11 8.46
N ARG A 13 17.49 -3.85 8.12
CA ARG A 13 17.92 -2.55 7.57
C ARG A 13 17.29 -2.27 6.21
N ILE A 14 17.21 -3.27 5.34
CA ILE A 14 16.54 -3.16 4.04
C ILE A 14 15.03 -2.95 4.25
N SER A 15 14.40 -3.74 5.13
CA SER A 15 12.98 -3.60 5.46
C SER A 15 12.66 -2.20 6.00
N ARG A 16 13.50 -1.66 6.90
CA ARG A 16 13.36 -0.32 7.44
C ARG A 16 13.35 0.73 6.34
N LEU A 17 14.30 0.66 5.41
CA LEU A 17 14.36 1.59 4.28
C LEU A 17 13.15 1.42 3.34
N GLY A 18 12.73 0.18 3.08
CA GLY A 18 11.54 -0.12 2.29
C GLY A 18 10.27 0.49 2.89
N PHE A 19 10.00 0.24 4.17
CA PHE A 19 8.86 0.82 4.88
C PHE A 19 8.97 2.34 5.03
N PHE A 20 10.17 2.91 5.15
CA PHE A 20 10.37 4.36 5.14
C PHE A 20 9.92 5.00 3.82
N LEU A 21 10.34 4.44 2.68
CA LEU A 21 9.96 4.96 1.37
C LEU A 21 8.46 4.80 1.11
N LEU A 22 7.88 3.66 1.49
CA LEU A 22 6.43 3.45 1.45
C LEU A 22 5.70 4.48 2.33
N ALA A 23 6.16 4.71 3.56
CA ALA A 23 5.59 5.70 4.47
C ALA A 23 5.66 7.11 3.87
N ALA A 24 6.80 7.50 3.30
CA ALA A 24 6.97 8.81 2.69
C ALA A 24 5.98 9.01 1.53
N GLY A 25 5.83 8.03 0.65
CA GLY A 25 4.85 8.07 -0.45
C GLY A 25 3.41 8.15 0.04
N LEU A 26 3.01 7.28 0.98
CA LEU A 26 1.64 7.20 1.48
C LEU A 26 1.23 8.41 2.32
N VAL A 27 2.12 8.96 3.14
CA VAL A 27 1.86 10.17 3.93
C VAL A 27 1.61 11.36 3.01
N LEU A 28 2.34 11.47 1.90
CA LEU A 28 2.08 12.51 0.90
C LEU A 28 0.70 12.36 0.26
N VAL A 29 0.29 11.14 -0.10
CA VAL A 29 -1.07 10.87 -0.61
C VAL A 29 -2.12 11.24 0.42
N CYS A 30 -1.98 10.79 1.68
CA CYS A 30 -2.87 11.15 2.78
C CYS A 30 -3.04 12.67 2.91
N ALA A 31 -1.95 13.43 2.81
CA ALA A 31 -1.96 14.88 2.95
C ALA A 31 -2.76 15.59 1.83
N VAL A 32 -2.85 14.99 0.65
CA VAL A 32 -3.57 15.55 -0.52
C VAL A 32 -5.00 15.03 -0.59
N ASP A 33 -5.20 13.72 -0.45
CA ASP A 33 -6.47 13.06 -0.71
C ASP A 33 -7.49 13.25 0.41
N LEU A 34 -7.06 13.23 1.69
CA LEU A 34 -7.98 13.36 2.82
C LEU A 34 -8.70 14.71 2.84
N PRO A 35 -8.02 15.87 2.67
CA PRO A 35 -8.71 17.14 2.53
C PRO A 35 -9.69 17.14 1.35
N GLY A 36 -9.32 16.49 0.24
CA GLY A 36 -10.18 16.35 -0.94
C GLY A 36 -11.48 15.61 -0.64
N VAL A 37 -11.40 14.47 0.06
CA VAL A 37 -12.56 13.68 0.48
C VAL A 37 -13.46 14.47 1.44
N VAL A 38 -12.88 15.17 2.41
CA VAL A 38 -13.63 16.03 3.35
C VAL A 38 -14.39 17.13 2.62
N VAL A 39 -13.78 17.78 1.63
CA VAL A 39 -14.43 18.81 0.80
C VAL A 39 -15.60 18.24 0.00
N ARG A 40 -15.45 17.03 -0.56
CA ARG A 40 -16.50 16.34 -1.32
C ARG A 40 -17.69 15.94 -0.43
N LEU A 41 -17.42 15.46 0.79
CA LEU A 41 -18.45 15.04 1.75
C LEU A 41 -19.22 16.21 2.36
N LEU A 42 -18.53 17.30 2.74
CA LEU A 42 -19.14 18.41 3.47
C LEU A 42 -19.83 19.45 2.55
N GLY A 43 -19.83 19.24 1.23
CA GLY A 43 -20.56 20.10 0.31
C GLY A 43 -20.15 21.57 0.42
N ARG A 44 -18.88 21.87 0.06
CA ARG A 44 -18.21 23.18 0.16
C ARG A 44 -18.06 23.71 1.61
N PRO A 45 -16.97 23.35 2.31
CA PRO A 45 -16.54 24.12 3.47
C PRO A 45 -15.76 25.37 3.02
N ALA A 46 -15.68 26.37 3.90
CA ALA A 46 -15.10 27.71 3.72
C ALA A 46 -13.59 27.79 3.33
N HIS A 47 -12.96 26.67 2.95
CA HIS A 47 -11.53 26.52 2.66
C HIS A 47 -11.22 26.38 1.16
N PHE A 48 -11.86 27.17 0.30
CA PHE A 48 -11.52 27.29 -1.12
C PHE A 48 -10.04 27.65 -1.33
N HIS A 49 -9.42 28.30 -0.34
CA HIS A 49 -8.02 28.71 -0.35
C HIS A 49 -7.02 27.54 -0.33
N PHE A 50 -7.26 26.47 0.44
CA PHE A 50 -6.33 25.33 0.48
C PHE A 50 -6.33 24.56 -0.83
N TRP A 51 -7.52 24.28 -1.38
CA TRP A 51 -7.64 23.59 -2.67
C TRP A 51 -7.07 24.42 -3.82
N ARG A 52 -7.37 25.72 -3.85
CA ARG A 52 -6.80 26.64 -4.83
C ARG A 52 -5.26 26.71 -4.70
N TRP A 53 -4.74 26.82 -3.49
CA TRP A 53 -3.30 26.78 -3.23
C TRP A 53 -2.66 25.46 -3.68
N MET A 54 -3.28 24.30 -3.41
CA MET A 54 -2.76 23.01 -3.88
C MET A 54 -2.69 22.92 -5.41
N GLN A 55 -3.70 23.45 -6.11
CA GLN A 55 -3.68 23.47 -7.58
C GLN A 55 -2.63 24.45 -8.13
N GLU A 56 -2.46 25.61 -7.49
CA GLU A 56 -1.51 26.65 -7.94
C GLU A 56 -0.04 26.33 -7.58
N SER A 57 0.20 25.61 -6.48
CA SER A 57 1.55 25.31 -5.97
C SER A 57 2.27 24.16 -6.70
N GLY A 58 1.59 23.44 -7.58
CA GLY A 58 2.12 22.22 -8.21
C GLY A 58 2.27 21.03 -7.24
N MET A 59 1.78 21.15 -6.00
CA MET A 59 1.88 20.10 -4.99
C MET A 59 1.23 18.79 -5.43
N SER A 60 0.10 18.88 -6.13
CA SER A 60 -0.57 17.69 -6.69
C SER A 60 0.30 16.96 -7.72
N THR A 61 1.03 17.69 -8.57
CA THR A 61 1.97 17.10 -9.54
C THR A 61 3.18 16.49 -8.84
N LEU A 62 3.71 17.17 -7.81
CA LEU A 62 4.81 16.66 -7.01
C LEU A 62 4.42 15.37 -6.29
N VAL A 63 3.27 15.32 -5.62
CA VAL A 63 2.77 14.12 -4.95
C VAL A 63 2.48 13.01 -5.97
N GLY A 64 1.79 13.33 -7.07
CA GLY A 64 1.50 12.39 -8.14
C GLY A 64 2.74 11.79 -8.81
N THR A 65 3.88 12.47 -8.72
CA THR A 65 5.18 11.95 -9.19
C THR A 65 5.92 11.21 -8.08
N ALA A 66 6.07 11.82 -6.90
CA ALA A 66 6.86 11.27 -5.81
C ALA A 66 6.28 9.94 -5.29
N THR A 67 4.95 9.81 -5.23
CA THR A 67 4.30 8.64 -4.66
C THR A 67 4.60 7.36 -5.44
N PRO A 68 4.31 7.23 -6.76
CA PRO A 68 4.58 5.98 -7.50
C PRO A 68 6.05 5.55 -7.44
N TRP A 69 6.98 6.51 -7.49
CA TRP A 69 8.40 6.21 -7.41
C TRP A 69 8.83 5.77 -6.00
N ALA A 70 8.33 6.43 -4.95
CA ALA A 70 8.62 6.07 -3.57
C ALA A 70 8.03 4.70 -3.22
N THR A 71 6.81 4.38 -3.66
CA THR A 71 6.18 3.09 -3.40
C THR A 71 6.82 1.95 -4.20
N LEU A 72 7.23 2.20 -5.44
CA LEU A 72 8.01 1.23 -6.24
C LEU A 72 9.38 0.95 -5.59
N ALA A 73 10.13 1.99 -5.21
CA ALA A 73 11.43 1.82 -4.58
C ALA A 73 11.29 1.10 -3.22
N GLY A 74 10.29 1.47 -2.42
CA GLY A 74 10.01 0.83 -1.14
C GLY A 74 9.63 -0.64 -1.28
N SER A 75 8.72 -0.97 -2.20
CA SER A 75 8.29 -2.35 -2.46
C SER A 75 9.40 -3.24 -3.05
N ALA A 76 10.27 -2.68 -3.92
CA ALA A 76 11.44 -3.37 -4.43
C ALA A 76 12.43 -3.74 -3.32
N LEU A 77 12.66 -2.83 -2.37
CA LEU A 77 13.48 -3.11 -1.19
C LEU A 77 12.86 -4.19 -0.31
N LEU A 78 11.54 -4.11 -0.05
CA LEU A 78 10.86 -5.17 0.71
C LEU A 78 10.98 -6.52 0.01
N TRP A 79 10.84 -6.59 -1.31
CA TRP A 79 11.00 -7.83 -2.06
C TRP A 79 12.41 -8.45 -1.93
N ALA A 80 13.44 -7.60 -1.86
CA ALA A 80 14.83 -8.01 -1.68
C ALA A 80 15.21 -8.25 -0.21
N ALA A 81 14.37 -7.86 0.75
CA ALA A 81 14.71 -7.90 2.17
C ALA A 81 14.70 -9.31 2.77
N TRP A 82 13.86 -10.22 2.26
CA TRP A 82 13.68 -11.54 2.84
C TRP A 82 13.56 -12.62 1.77
N ASP A 83 14.15 -13.79 2.02
CA ASP A 83 14.12 -14.91 1.08
C ASP A 83 12.90 -15.84 1.23
N SER A 84 12.07 -15.63 2.26
CA SER A 84 10.91 -16.48 2.49
C SER A 84 9.89 -16.41 1.33
N PRO A 85 9.42 -17.57 0.81
CA PRO A 85 8.51 -17.60 -0.33
C PRO A 85 7.21 -16.82 -0.13
N GLY A 86 6.66 -16.84 1.10
CA GLY A 86 5.40 -16.15 1.42
C GLY A 86 5.54 -14.62 1.36
N TRP A 87 6.64 -14.12 1.91
CA TRP A 87 7.00 -12.70 1.86
C TRP A 87 7.30 -12.25 0.43
N ARG A 88 8.20 -12.95 -0.29
CA ARG A 88 8.61 -12.57 -1.66
C ARG A 88 7.43 -12.56 -2.63
N ARG A 89 6.46 -13.46 -2.48
CA ARG A 89 5.24 -13.46 -3.31
C ARG A 89 4.42 -12.19 -3.10
N ARG A 90 4.16 -11.81 -1.84
CA ARG A 90 3.35 -10.63 -1.51
C ARG A 90 4.08 -9.33 -1.83
N ALA A 91 5.35 -9.20 -1.45
CA ALA A 91 6.17 -8.03 -1.77
C ALA A 91 6.40 -7.90 -3.29
N GLY A 92 6.54 -9.03 -4.00
CA GLY A 92 6.69 -9.03 -5.46
C GLY A 92 5.40 -8.66 -6.19
N LEU A 93 4.24 -9.09 -5.67
CA LEU A 93 2.95 -8.65 -6.19
C LEU A 93 2.76 -7.14 -5.99
N LEU A 94 3.07 -6.62 -4.79
CA LEU A 94 3.04 -5.19 -4.50
C LEU A 94 3.97 -4.41 -5.44
N MET A 95 5.22 -4.86 -5.61
CA MET A 95 6.17 -4.25 -6.53
C MET A 95 5.67 -4.22 -7.97
N THR A 96 4.99 -5.29 -8.40
CA THR A 96 4.40 -5.35 -9.75
C THR A 96 3.26 -4.33 -9.90
N MET A 97 2.43 -4.16 -8.88
CA MET A 97 1.35 -3.15 -8.89
C MET A 97 1.93 -1.73 -8.91
N CYS A 98 2.93 -1.43 -8.09
CA CYS A 98 3.62 -0.13 -8.11
C CYS A 98 4.32 0.15 -9.45
N LEU A 99 4.77 -0.89 -10.18
CA LEU A 99 5.31 -0.72 -11.53
C LEU A 99 4.20 -0.33 -12.53
N VAL A 100 3.01 -0.91 -12.38
CA VAL A 100 1.82 -0.50 -13.17
C VAL A 100 1.43 0.93 -12.85
N ASP A 101 1.55 1.38 -11.59
CA ASP A 101 1.31 2.77 -11.22
C ASP A 101 2.29 3.73 -11.88
N VAL A 102 3.59 3.40 -11.89
CA VAL A 102 4.60 4.20 -12.61
C VAL A 102 4.30 4.22 -14.11
N GLY A 103 3.91 3.08 -14.70
CA GLY A 103 3.48 3.02 -16.09
C GLY A 103 2.26 3.90 -16.37
N SER A 104 1.27 3.88 -15.47
CA SER A 104 0.06 4.71 -15.56
C SER A 104 0.40 6.20 -15.42
N TRP A 105 1.29 6.56 -14.50
CA TRP A 105 1.81 7.91 -14.35
C TRP A 105 2.49 8.40 -15.64
N ILE A 106 3.36 7.59 -16.28
CA ILE A 106 3.98 7.93 -17.57
C ILE A 106 2.91 8.20 -18.64
N LEU A 107 1.90 7.34 -18.71
CA LEU A 107 0.81 7.47 -19.67
C LEU A 107 -0.05 8.73 -19.41
N ASP A 108 -0.21 9.12 -18.14
CA ASP A 108 -0.94 10.32 -17.74
C ASP A 108 -0.12 11.60 -18.01
N GLN A 109 1.22 11.55 -18.00
CA GLN A 109 2.04 12.66 -18.50
C GLN A 109 1.81 12.92 -20.00
N GLY A 110 1.56 11.87 -20.78
CA GLY A 110 1.24 11.96 -22.21
C GLY A 110 -0.21 12.35 -22.52
N ASP A 111 -1.12 12.22 -21.55
CA ASP A 111 -2.53 12.57 -21.66
C ASP A 111 -3.05 13.21 -20.36
N PRO A 112 -2.58 14.42 -20.03
CA PRO A 112 -2.87 15.06 -18.74
C PRO A 112 -4.33 15.48 -18.58
N ASN A 113 -5.08 15.54 -19.69
CA ASN A 113 -6.49 15.87 -19.71
C ASN A 113 -7.40 14.62 -19.73
N PHE A 114 -6.83 13.41 -19.68
CA PHE A 114 -7.56 12.14 -19.72
C PHE A 114 -8.53 12.04 -20.90
N ARG A 115 -8.11 12.53 -22.07
CA ARG A 115 -8.94 12.56 -23.29
C ARG A 115 -8.73 11.34 -24.19
N GLY A 116 -7.70 10.54 -23.90
CA GLY A 116 -7.38 9.35 -24.66
C GLY A 116 -8.48 8.28 -24.58
N PRO A 117 -8.60 7.44 -25.61
CA PRO A 117 -9.65 6.40 -25.69
C PRO A 117 -9.59 5.39 -24.53
N HIS A 118 -8.41 5.19 -23.92
CA HIS A 118 -8.21 4.26 -22.80
C HIS A 118 -8.18 4.93 -21.42
N ALA A 119 -8.39 6.25 -21.34
CA ALA A 119 -8.23 6.99 -20.08
C ALA A 119 -9.14 6.46 -18.97
N TYR A 120 -10.41 6.17 -19.29
CA TYR A 120 -11.35 5.60 -18.32
C TYR A 120 -10.90 4.21 -17.82
N PHE A 121 -10.42 3.34 -18.71
CA PHE A 121 -9.88 2.04 -18.30
C PHE A 121 -8.67 2.20 -17.37
N ARG A 122 -7.73 3.10 -17.69
CA ARG A 122 -6.56 3.36 -16.82
C ARG A 122 -6.99 3.80 -15.42
N MET A 123 -7.96 4.70 -15.31
CA MET A 123 -8.50 5.14 -14.02
C MET A 123 -9.10 3.98 -13.22
N GLN A 124 -9.88 3.10 -13.89
CA GLN A 124 -10.49 1.95 -13.23
C GLN A 124 -9.47 0.87 -12.85
N LEU A 125 -8.44 0.66 -13.68
CA LEU A 125 -7.35 -0.26 -13.39
C LEU A 125 -6.56 0.20 -12.15
N GLY A 126 -6.20 1.48 -12.08
CA GLY A 126 -5.53 2.05 -10.91
C GLY A 126 -6.38 1.91 -9.65
N ALA A 127 -7.68 2.20 -9.72
CA ALA A 127 -8.59 2.04 -8.59
C ALA A 127 -8.70 0.57 -8.12
N ALA A 128 -8.75 -0.39 -9.06
CA ALA A 128 -8.78 -1.82 -8.74
C ALA A 128 -7.49 -2.28 -8.04
N LEU A 129 -6.34 -1.87 -8.57
CA LEU A 129 -5.04 -2.21 -8.00
C LEU A 129 -4.86 -1.59 -6.62
N GLY A 130 -5.28 -0.33 -6.42
CA GLY A 130 -5.18 0.35 -5.12
C GLY A 130 -5.84 -0.43 -3.96
N TRP A 131 -6.97 -1.10 -4.19
CA TRP A 131 -7.58 -1.96 -3.17
C TRP A 131 -6.72 -3.18 -2.82
N ALA A 132 -6.11 -3.81 -3.83
CA ALA A 132 -5.22 -4.94 -3.62
C ALA A 132 -3.92 -4.49 -2.94
N GLU A 133 -3.41 -3.31 -3.28
CA GLU A 133 -2.24 -2.71 -2.64
C GLU A 133 -2.48 -2.42 -1.17
N PHE A 134 -3.62 -1.84 -0.78
CA PHE A 134 -3.96 -1.67 0.64
C PHE A 134 -3.94 -2.99 1.40
N ALA A 135 -4.49 -4.05 0.81
CA ALA A 135 -4.49 -5.37 1.44
C ALA A 135 -3.08 -5.95 1.58
N LEU A 136 -2.21 -5.76 0.59
CA LEU A 136 -0.81 -6.21 0.61
C LEU A 136 0.02 -5.40 1.60
N LEU A 137 -0.12 -4.08 1.62
CA LEU A 137 0.57 -3.18 2.56
C LEU A 137 0.18 -3.50 4.00
N ALA A 138 -1.12 -3.67 4.28
CA ALA A 138 -1.59 -4.09 5.58
C ALA A 138 -1.05 -5.48 5.96
N GLY A 139 -1.05 -6.43 5.02
CA GLY A 139 -0.53 -7.78 5.24
C GLY A 139 0.96 -7.81 5.56
N LEU A 140 1.80 -7.14 4.77
CA LEU A 140 3.26 -7.07 4.98
C LEU A 140 3.62 -6.31 6.27
N SER A 141 2.93 -5.19 6.53
CA SER A 141 3.14 -4.40 7.75
C SER A 141 2.70 -5.17 8.99
N GLY A 142 1.56 -5.85 8.93
CA GLY A 142 1.06 -6.69 10.03
C GLY A 142 2.02 -7.83 10.36
N GLU A 143 2.56 -8.50 9.33
CA GLU A 143 3.46 -9.63 9.51
C GLU A 143 4.81 -9.24 10.12
N ILE A 144 5.40 -8.12 9.68
CA ILE A 144 6.63 -7.63 10.29
C ILE A 144 6.38 -7.13 11.72
N LEU A 145 5.23 -6.50 11.98
CA LEU A 145 4.90 -6.04 13.32
C LEU A 145 4.60 -7.19 14.28
N SER A 146 3.94 -8.25 13.82
CA SER A 146 3.74 -9.48 14.61
C SER A 146 5.07 -10.18 14.90
N HIS A 147 6.00 -10.18 13.94
CA HIS A 147 7.35 -10.68 14.17
C HIS A 147 8.11 -9.89 15.25
N LEU A 148 7.86 -8.58 15.34
CA LEU A 148 8.41 -7.69 16.37
C LEU A 148 7.56 -7.65 17.66
N GLU A 149 6.73 -8.69 17.86
CA GLU A 149 5.89 -8.95 19.02
C GLU A 149 4.85 -7.86 19.31
N VAL A 150 4.34 -7.20 18.28
CA VAL A 150 3.24 -6.24 18.40
C VAL A 150 1.91 -6.95 18.14
N GLU A 151 1.32 -7.52 19.19
CA GLU A 151 0.10 -8.35 19.10
C GLU A 151 -1.11 -7.64 18.46
N SER A 152 -1.30 -6.34 18.75
CA SER A 152 -2.40 -5.55 18.19
C SER A 152 -2.30 -5.29 16.69
N ALA A 153 -1.11 -5.51 16.10
CA ALA A 153 -0.88 -5.27 14.69
C ALA A 153 -1.54 -6.31 13.79
N GLU A 154 -1.64 -7.57 14.23
CA GLU A 154 -2.26 -8.63 13.43
C GLU A 154 -3.77 -8.37 13.25
N GLU A 155 -4.45 -7.99 14.34
CA GLU A 155 -5.87 -7.64 14.31
C GLU A 155 -6.11 -6.41 13.42
N SER A 156 -5.30 -5.37 13.58
CA SER A 156 -5.38 -4.16 12.77
C SER A 156 -5.17 -4.46 11.28
N ALA A 157 -4.14 -5.24 10.93
CA ALA A 157 -3.88 -5.66 9.55
C ALA A 157 -5.00 -6.53 8.96
N ARG A 158 -5.61 -7.43 9.76
CA ARG A 158 -6.75 -8.24 9.34
C ARG A 158 -7.98 -7.37 9.08
N SER A 159 -8.25 -6.41 9.96
CA SER A 159 -9.34 -5.45 9.82
C SER A 159 -9.19 -4.62 8.55
N THR A 160 -8.00 -4.04 8.30
CA THR A 160 -7.72 -3.25 7.09
C THR A 160 -7.84 -4.07 5.82
N ARG A 161 -7.37 -5.33 5.80
CA ARG A 161 -7.57 -6.23 4.65
C ARG A 161 -9.04 -6.52 4.37
N SER A 162 -9.84 -6.77 5.41
CA SER A 162 -11.28 -6.98 5.28
C SER A 162 -11.98 -5.73 4.76
N LEU A 163 -11.59 -4.56 5.24
CA LEU A 163 -12.12 -3.28 4.79
C LEU A 163 -11.74 -3.00 3.33
N ALA A 164 -10.49 -3.29 2.93
CA ALA A 164 -10.05 -3.16 1.54
C ALA A 164 -10.80 -4.11 0.60
N ALA A 165 -11.06 -5.35 1.02
CA ALA A 165 -11.90 -6.29 0.26
C ALA A 165 -13.34 -5.78 0.13
N THR A 166 -13.91 -5.22 1.20
CA THR A 166 -15.24 -4.59 1.18
C THR A 166 -15.26 -3.41 0.22
N GLY A 167 -14.23 -2.55 0.26
CA GLY A 167 -14.04 -1.43 -0.66
C GLY A 167 -13.94 -1.89 -2.11
N ALA A 168 -13.20 -2.97 -2.40
CA ALA A 168 -13.12 -3.56 -3.73
C ALA A 168 -14.48 -4.04 -4.26
N VAL A 169 -15.33 -4.61 -3.40
CA VAL A 169 -16.70 -5.00 -3.77
C VAL A 169 -17.55 -3.77 -4.08
N VAL A 170 -17.50 -2.73 -3.25
CA VAL A 170 -18.23 -1.47 -3.49
C VAL A 170 -17.75 -0.81 -4.79
N TRP A 171 -16.43 -0.78 -5.02
CA TRP A 171 -15.84 -0.31 -6.27
C TRP A 171 -16.32 -1.12 -7.47
N LEU A 172 -16.41 -2.45 -7.36
CA LEU A 172 -16.88 -3.31 -8.46
C LEU A 172 -18.34 -3.00 -8.82
N LEU A 173 -19.21 -2.81 -7.82
CA LEU A 173 -20.59 -2.37 -8.05
C LEU A 173 -20.63 -0.99 -8.72
N LEU A 174 -19.82 -0.04 -8.25
CA LEU A 174 -19.68 1.27 -8.85
C LEU A 174 -19.17 1.20 -10.29
N PHE A 175 -18.22 0.32 -10.58
CA PHE A 175 -17.69 0.08 -11.90
C PHE A 175 -18.79 -0.40 -12.85
N PHE A 176 -19.62 -1.37 -12.43
CA PHE A 176 -20.74 -1.84 -13.25
C PHE A 176 -21.80 -0.76 -13.50
N GLU A 177 -22.11 0.07 -12.50
CA GLU A 177 -23.06 1.19 -12.65
C GLU A 177 -22.52 2.31 -13.56
N THR A 178 -21.23 2.59 -13.47
CA THR A 178 -20.61 3.72 -14.18
C THR A 178 -19.98 3.38 -15.52
N THR A 179 -19.83 2.09 -15.87
CA THR A 179 -19.24 1.65 -17.13
C THR A 179 -20.33 1.37 -18.17
N ASN A 180 -20.20 1.96 -19.35
CA ASN A 180 -21.02 1.62 -20.50
C ASN A 180 -20.51 0.33 -21.16
N LEU A 181 -20.93 -0.83 -20.64
CA LEU A 181 -20.54 -2.14 -21.18
C LEU A 181 -21.04 -2.37 -22.62
N ARG A 182 -22.05 -1.63 -23.09
CA ARG A 182 -22.58 -1.74 -24.46
C ARG A 182 -21.67 -1.09 -25.50
N ALA A 183 -20.84 -0.12 -25.09
CA ALA A 183 -19.89 0.53 -25.99
C ALA A 183 -18.73 -0.39 -26.43
N GLY A 184 -18.54 -1.53 -25.75
CA GLY A 184 -17.47 -2.47 -26.05
C GLY A 184 -16.10 -1.96 -25.60
N TRP A 185 -15.06 -2.30 -26.37
CA TRP A 185 -13.69 -1.84 -26.13
C TRP A 185 -13.38 -0.64 -27.05
N PRO A 186 -12.78 0.45 -26.54
CA PRO A 186 -12.35 0.68 -25.15
C PRO A 186 -13.50 0.95 -24.19
N LEU A 187 -13.31 0.61 -22.90
CA LEU A 187 -14.30 0.89 -21.86
C LEU A 187 -14.56 2.40 -21.73
N GLN A 188 -15.84 2.78 -21.70
CA GLN A 188 -16.27 4.17 -21.60
C GLN A 188 -17.14 4.39 -20.35
N ARG A 189 -17.07 5.59 -19.79
CA ARG A 189 -17.98 6.01 -18.72
C ARG A 189 -19.40 6.17 -19.27
N ASN A 190 -20.38 5.70 -18.53
CA ASN A 190 -21.79 5.95 -18.81
C ASN A 190 -22.07 7.46 -18.63
N PRO A 191 -22.66 8.14 -19.64
CA PRO A 191 -22.95 9.57 -19.54
C PRO A 191 -23.98 9.92 -18.46
N TRP A 192 -24.79 8.97 -18.01
CA TRP A 192 -25.83 9.18 -17.01
C TRP A 192 -25.41 8.58 -15.67
N MET A 193 -25.14 9.41 -14.67
CA MET A 193 -24.93 8.95 -13.30
C MET A 193 -26.24 8.93 -12.53
N THR A 194 -26.65 7.74 -12.11
CA THR A 194 -27.82 7.54 -11.24
C THR A 194 -27.53 8.03 -9.82
N LEU A 195 -28.57 8.24 -9.01
CA LEU A 195 -28.40 8.52 -7.57
C LEU A 195 -27.66 7.38 -6.87
N HIS A 196 -27.93 6.13 -7.24
CA HIS A 196 -27.23 4.94 -6.72
C HIS A 196 -25.72 5.01 -7.02
N ALA A 197 -25.33 5.37 -8.24
CA ALA A 197 -23.92 5.55 -8.60
C ALA A 197 -23.23 6.64 -7.77
N HIS A 198 -23.94 7.74 -7.44
CA HIS A 198 -23.40 8.78 -6.55
C HIS A 198 -23.20 8.28 -5.12
N LEU A 199 -24.17 7.54 -4.57
CA LEU A 199 -24.06 6.96 -3.23
C LEU A 199 -22.93 5.93 -3.15
N LEU A 200 -22.79 5.07 -4.17
CA LEU A 200 -21.69 4.11 -4.27
C LEU A 200 -20.34 4.81 -4.38
N TRP A 201 -20.26 5.90 -5.15
CA TRP A 201 -19.04 6.69 -5.26
C TRP A 201 -18.65 7.33 -3.92
N LEU A 202 -19.62 7.89 -3.19
CA LEU A 202 -19.38 8.46 -1.86
C LEU A 202 -18.93 7.40 -0.86
N ALA A 203 -19.60 6.24 -0.84
CA ALA A 203 -19.22 5.12 0.01
C ALA A 203 -17.81 4.62 -0.32
N ASN A 204 -17.48 4.49 -1.61
CA ASN A 204 -16.16 4.13 -2.09
C ASN A 204 -15.09 5.11 -1.60
N ASP A 205 -15.33 6.42 -1.74
CA ASP A 205 -14.40 7.46 -1.29
C ASP A 205 -14.15 7.42 0.23
N VAL A 206 -15.20 7.21 1.03
CA VAL A 206 -15.08 7.10 2.49
C VAL A 206 -14.30 5.86 2.89
N ILE A 207 -14.62 4.69 2.32
CA ILE A 207 -13.91 3.45 2.62
C ILE A 207 -12.44 3.57 2.18
N HIS A 208 -12.19 4.18 1.02
CA HIS A 208 -10.85 4.39 0.50
C HIS A 208 -10.03 5.28 1.45
N ALA A 209 -10.59 6.39 1.92
CA ALA A 209 -9.95 7.27 2.89
C ALA A 209 -9.59 6.55 4.19
N ILE A 210 -10.49 5.71 4.72
CA ILE A 210 -10.24 4.92 5.94
C ILE A 210 -9.11 3.91 5.69
N CYS A 211 -9.17 3.15 4.59
CA CYS A 211 -8.13 2.19 4.21
C CYS A 211 -6.77 2.88 4.03
N LEU A 212 -6.75 4.02 3.36
CA LEU A 212 -5.54 4.81 3.15
C LEU A 212 -4.91 5.22 4.49
N VAL A 213 -5.69 5.75 5.43
CA VAL A 213 -5.20 6.12 6.77
C VAL A 213 -4.68 4.91 7.52
N GLN A 214 -5.44 3.80 7.53
CA GLN A 214 -5.06 2.60 8.28
C GLN A 214 -3.81 1.92 7.71
N ALA A 215 -3.73 1.75 6.39
CA ALA A 215 -2.57 1.19 5.72
C ALA A 215 -1.32 2.07 5.94
N THR A 216 -1.47 3.39 5.84
CA THR A 216 -0.39 4.35 6.14
C THR A 216 0.07 4.23 7.59
N ALA A 217 -0.87 4.15 8.55
CA ALA A 217 -0.55 4.01 9.96
C ALA A 217 0.22 2.71 10.25
N LEU A 218 -0.18 1.59 9.64
CA LEU A 218 0.51 0.30 9.75
C LEU A 218 1.94 0.37 9.17
N VAL A 219 2.10 0.95 7.98
CA VAL A 219 3.41 1.12 7.33
C VAL A 219 4.33 2.01 8.16
N VAL A 220 3.81 3.12 8.70
CA VAL A 220 4.56 4.01 9.60
C VAL A 220 4.92 3.31 10.91
N ALA A 221 3.99 2.52 11.49
CA ALA A 221 4.26 1.75 12.69
C ALA A 221 5.36 0.70 12.46
N ALA A 222 5.31 -0.03 11.35
CA ALA A 222 6.34 -0.99 10.94
C ALA A 222 7.71 -0.31 10.81
N PHE A 223 7.78 0.82 10.09
CA PHE A 223 9.00 1.61 9.99
C PHE A 223 9.54 2.04 11.37
N ARG A 224 8.69 2.63 12.22
CA ARG A 224 9.10 3.13 13.54
C ARG A 224 9.60 2.00 14.44
N ARG A 225 8.94 0.84 14.40
CA ARG A 225 9.32 -0.33 15.21
C ARG A 225 10.64 -0.91 14.73
N LEU A 226 10.82 -1.10 13.42
CA LEU A 226 12.10 -1.54 12.84
C LEU A 226 13.24 -0.57 13.16
N ASN A 227 12.99 0.74 13.08
CA ASN A 227 13.99 1.75 13.41
C ASN A 227 14.38 1.71 14.90
N ALA A 228 13.41 1.55 15.80
CA ALA A 228 13.69 1.40 17.22
C ALA A 228 14.51 0.14 17.52
N GLU A 229 14.20 -0.97 16.85
CA GLU A 229 14.91 -2.23 17.03
C GLU A 229 16.36 -2.17 16.55
N ILE A 230 16.59 -1.58 15.38
CA ILE A 230 17.96 -1.37 14.86
C ILE A 230 18.76 -0.46 15.79
N LEU A 231 18.16 0.62 16.30
CA LEU A 231 18.85 1.53 17.23
C LEU A 231 19.18 0.86 18.58
N ARG A 232 18.36 -0.07 19.05
CA ARG A 232 18.66 -0.87 20.25
C ARG A 232 19.84 -1.81 20.00
N ALA A 233 19.79 -2.57 18.91
CA ALA A 233 20.87 -3.48 18.53
C ALA A 233 22.20 -2.74 18.32
N ASP A 234 22.19 -1.56 17.69
CA ASP A 234 23.39 -0.74 17.50
C ASP A 234 23.91 -0.15 18.84
N ALA A 235 23.03 0.10 19.82
CA ALA A 235 23.39 0.66 21.14
C ALA A 235 23.91 -0.37 22.14
N GLU A 236 23.41 -1.62 22.09
CA GLU A 236 23.86 -2.72 22.94
C GLU A 236 25.26 -3.23 22.54
N GLY A 237 25.72 -2.89 21.33
CA GLY A 237 27.00 -3.34 20.78
C GLY A 237 26.98 -4.84 20.44
N PRO A 238 27.95 -5.34 19.66
CA PRO A 238 28.02 -6.77 19.39
C PRO A 238 28.37 -7.49 20.71
N ASP A 239 27.41 -8.20 21.32
CA ASP A 239 27.73 -9.13 22.40
C ASP A 239 28.58 -10.27 21.81
N PRO A 240 29.86 -10.42 22.20
CA PRO A 240 30.73 -11.46 21.67
C PRO A 240 30.28 -12.89 22.03
N ARG A 241 29.18 -13.06 22.77
CA ARG A 241 28.59 -14.36 23.16
C ARG A 241 27.27 -14.69 22.48
N ASP A 242 26.65 -13.75 21.76
CA ASP A 242 25.34 -13.95 21.16
C ASP A 242 25.40 -13.78 19.62
N PRO A 243 25.58 -14.88 18.86
CA PRO A 243 25.46 -14.84 17.40
C PRO A 243 24.03 -14.50 16.91
N GLY A 244 23.05 -14.37 17.81
CA GLY A 244 21.63 -14.12 17.54
C GLY A 244 21.10 -12.79 18.13
N ALA A 245 21.87 -11.70 18.10
CA ALA A 245 21.45 -10.37 18.59
C ALA A 245 20.23 -9.72 17.85
N PHE A 246 19.53 -10.48 17.01
CA PHE A 246 18.23 -10.16 16.42
C PHE A 246 17.22 -11.24 16.86
N PRO A 247 15.93 -10.91 17.06
CA PRO A 247 14.94 -11.83 17.66
C PRO A 247 14.87 -13.19 16.92
N PRO A 248 14.43 -14.27 17.61
CA PRO A 248 15.00 -15.61 17.50
C PRO A 248 15.00 -16.21 16.09
N ASP A 249 15.92 -17.16 15.86
CA ASP A 249 16.23 -17.99 14.67
C ASP A 249 15.06 -18.65 13.89
N ARG A 250 13.80 -18.33 14.18
CA ARG A 250 12.65 -18.76 13.38
C ARG A 250 12.45 -17.81 12.21
N ASP A 251 12.46 -18.38 10.99
CA ASP A 251 11.90 -17.70 9.81
C ASP A 251 10.49 -17.19 10.18
N PRO A 252 10.28 -15.87 10.31
CA PRO A 252 9.01 -15.31 10.77
C PRO A 252 7.84 -15.58 9.81
N PHE A 253 8.17 -16.05 8.60
CA PHE A 253 7.26 -16.31 7.52
C PHE A 253 7.18 -17.80 7.17
N GLY A 254 7.92 -18.64 7.92
CA GLY A 254 7.82 -20.09 7.87
C GLY A 254 6.51 -20.54 8.52
N GLY A 255 5.53 -20.90 7.70
CA GLY A 255 4.22 -21.36 8.19
C GLY A 255 4.32 -22.56 9.15
N PRO A 256 3.31 -22.79 10.01
CA PRO A 256 3.28 -23.96 10.89
C PRO A 256 3.09 -25.22 10.03
N GLY A 257 4.17 -25.94 9.71
CA GLY A 257 4.00 -27.11 8.83
C GLY A 257 5.23 -27.94 8.44
N ARG A 258 6.37 -27.81 9.12
CA ARG A 258 7.56 -28.64 8.78
C ARG A 258 8.29 -29.30 9.94
N GLU A 259 7.68 -29.34 11.11
CA GLU A 259 8.13 -30.17 12.24
C GLU A 259 7.09 -31.27 12.45
N GLY A 260 7.41 -32.51 12.06
CA GLY A 260 6.56 -33.67 12.39
C GLY A 260 6.15 -34.56 11.22
N PHE A 261 7.08 -34.94 10.34
CA PHE A 261 7.00 -36.22 9.63
C PHE A 261 8.40 -36.83 9.56
N THR A 262 8.92 -37.25 10.72
CA THR A 262 9.95 -38.29 10.75
C THR A 262 9.25 -39.63 10.60
N ALA A 263 9.60 -40.31 9.52
CA ALA A 263 9.20 -41.68 9.25
C ALA A 263 9.54 -42.60 10.43
N ALA A 264 8.58 -43.42 10.82
CA ALA A 264 8.77 -44.72 11.44
C ALA A 264 7.83 -45.69 10.72
#